data_AF-A0A8T6IHJ6-F1
#
_entry.id   AF-A0A8T6IHJ6-F1
#
_cell.length_a   1.000
_cell.length_b   1.000
_cell.length_c   1.000
_cell.angle_alpha   90.00
_cell.angle_beta   90.00
_cell.angle_gamma   90.00
#
_symmetry.space_group_name_H-M   'P 1'
#
loop_
_entity.id
_entity.type
_entity.pdbx_description
1 polymer ?
#
loop_
_entity_poly.entity_id
_entity_poly.type
_entity_poly.pdbx_seq_one_letter_code
_entity_poly.pdbx_strand_id
1 'polypeptide(L)'
;MADLIRLSTATPFARGGNRLVYVHPDRPEVCIKLPRADVNLAVKRRRKGLKGRLKPAATFDENRAEARTLTELHGRIGDSLAAFVPRFLGWVAPDLGRGVVVGLLRDAAGALAPAGRQ
;
A
#
# COMPACT_ATOMS: atom_id res chain seq x y z
N MET A 1 -12.59 3.80 -21.17
CA MET A 1 -13.24 3.98 -19.85
C MET A 1 -12.41 3.16 -18.88
N ALA A 2 -11.97 3.71 -17.74
CA ALA A 2 -11.25 2.91 -16.76
C ALA A 2 -12.27 2.04 -16.03
N ASP A 3 -12.20 0.73 -16.22
CA ASP A 3 -13.09 -0.20 -15.52
C ASP A 3 -12.91 -0.06 -14.01
N LEU A 4 -14.03 -0.01 -13.31
CA LEU A 4 -14.06 0.10 -11.86
C LEU A 4 -13.60 -1.22 -11.24
N ILE A 5 -12.44 -1.21 -10.59
CA ILE A 5 -11.93 -2.36 -9.85
C ILE A 5 -12.83 -2.62 -8.62
N ARG A 6 -13.46 -3.80 -8.59
CA ARG A 6 -14.31 -4.27 -7.49
C ARG A 6 -13.50 -5.09 -6.49
N LEU A 7 -13.04 -4.45 -5.42
CA LEU A 7 -12.31 -5.12 -4.34
C LEU A 7 -13.21 -5.49 -3.16
N SER A 8 -14.44 -4.96 -3.08
CA SER A 8 -15.42 -5.32 -2.05
C SER A 8 -15.79 -6.81 -2.05
N THR A 9 -15.69 -7.48 -3.21
CA THR A 9 -15.96 -8.92 -3.38
C THR A 9 -14.70 -9.77 -3.44
N ALA A 10 -13.51 -9.15 -3.39
CA ALA A 10 -12.24 -9.85 -3.47
C ALA A 10 -11.73 -10.19 -2.06
N THR A 11 -11.03 -11.32 -1.93
CA THR A 11 -10.37 -11.69 -0.68
C THR A 11 -8.98 -11.03 -0.64
N PRO A 12 -8.66 -10.22 0.39
CA PRO A 12 -7.31 -9.72 0.56
C PRO A 12 -6.37 -10.89 0.89
N PHE A 13 -5.24 -11.00 0.18
CA PHE A 13 -4.27 -12.06 0.45
C PHE A 13 -3.38 -11.75 1.68
N ALA A 14 -3.31 -10.48 2.07
CA ALA A 14 -2.61 -10.08 3.29
C ALA A 14 -3.34 -8.95 4.01
N ARG A 15 -3.26 -8.98 5.35
CA ARG A 15 -3.77 -7.93 6.24
C ARG A 15 -2.61 -7.35 7.04
N GLY A 16 -2.18 -6.16 6.66
CA GLY A 16 -1.22 -5.37 7.44
C GLY A 16 -1.88 -4.67 8.62
N GLY A 17 -1.05 -4.00 9.43
CA GLY A 17 -1.52 -3.27 10.61
C GLY A 17 -2.60 -2.23 10.31
N ASN A 18 -2.49 -1.52 9.18
CA ASN A 18 -3.40 -0.44 8.80
C ASN A 18 -3.98 -0.57 7.40
N ARG A 19 -3.62 -1.63 6.67
CA ARG A 19 -3.95 -1.78 5.25
C ARG A 19 -4.31 -3.21 4.90
N LEU A 20 -5.21 -3.36 3.93
CA LEU A 20 -5.48 -4.61 3.24
C LEU A 20 -4.70 -4.63 1.93
N VAL A 21 -4.24 -5.81 1.53
CA VAL A 21 -3.49 -6.00 0.29
C VAL A 21 -4.24 -7.01 -0.57
N TYR A 22 -4.54 -6.61 -1.79
CA TYR A 22 -5.25 -7.39 -2.80
C TYR A 22 -4.33 -7.62 -3.98
N VAL A 23 -4.42 -8.77 -4.63
CA VAL A 23 -3.85 -8.95 -5.96
C VAL A 23 -4.73 -8.15 -6.93
N HIS A 24 -4.12 -7.47 -7.91
CA HIS A 24 -4.90 -6.75 -8.91
C HIS A 24 -5.60 -7.75 -9.84
N PRO A 25 -6.91 -7.60 -10.11
CA PRO A 25 -7.68 -8.61 -10.86
C PRO A 25 -7.14 -8.83 -12.27
N ASP A 26 -6.76 -7.75 -12.95
CA ASP A 26 -6.28 -7.82 -14.34
C ASP A 26 -4.75 -7.95 -14.46
N ARG A 27 -4.02 -7.82 -13.35
CA ARG A 27 -2.54 -7.72 -13.33
C ARG A 27 -1.96 -8.53 -12.16
N PRO A 28 -1.83 -9.86 -12.29
CA PRO A 28 -1.43 -10.73 -11.19
C PRO A 28 0.00 -10.47 -10.66
N GLU A 29 0.81 -9.71 -11.39
CA GLU A 29 2.16 -9.28 -11.03
C GLU A 29 2.19 -8.05 -10.11
N VAL A 30 1.04 -7.44 -9.82
CA VAL A 30 0.94 -6.26 -8.94
C VAL A 30 -0.10 -6.48 -7.84
N CYS A 31 0.00 -5.66 -6.80
CA CYS A 31 -1.01 -5.60 -5.75
C CYS A 31 -1.52 -4.19 -5.51
N ILE A 32 -2.72 -4.13 -4.95
CA ILE A 32 -3.39 -2.91 -4.53
C ILE A 32 -3.40 -2.90 -3.00
N LYS A 33 -2.78 -1.88 -2.40
CA LYS A 33 -2.82 -1.64 -0.95
C LYS A 33 -3.86 -0.57 -0.63
N LEU A 34 -4.86 -0.95 0.17
CA LEU A 34 -5.94 -0.07 0.63
C LEU A 34 -5.85 0.19 2.13
N PRO A 35 -6.17 1.40 2.61
CA PRO A 35 -6.42 1.64 4.03
C PRO A 35 -7.55 0.73 4.50
N ARG A 36 -7.43 0.16 5.71
CA ARG A 36 -8.58 -0.57 6.25
C ARG A 36 -9.63 0.40 6.77
N ALA A 37 -10.90 0.14 6.48
CA ALA A 37 -12.01 0.97 6.94
C ALA A 37 -12.17 0.96 8.48
N ASP A 38 -11.75 -0.12 9.15
CA ASP A 38 -11.77 -0.25 10.62
C ASP A 38 -10.64 0.53 11.32
N VAL A 39 -9.70 1.13 10.56
CA VAL A 39 -8.61 1.93 11.13
C VAL A 39 -9.04 3.38 11.24
N ASN A 40 -9.41 3.79 12.46
CA ASN A 40 -9.76 5.17 12.73
C ASN A 40 -8.50 6.05 12.83
N LEU A 41 -8.24 6.85 11.78
CA LEU A 41 -7.11 7.79 11.73
C LEU A 41 -7.10 8.77 12.91
N ALA A 42 -8.26 9.19 13.43
CA ALA A 42 -8.35 10.09 14.58
C ALA A 42 -7.92 9.39 15.88
N VAL A 43 -8.23 8.10 16.06
CA VAL A 43 -7.72 7.29 17.18
C VAL A 43 -6.20 7.13 17.06
N LYS A 44 -5.70 6.86 15.85
CA LYS A 44 -4.26 6.79 15.54
C LYS A 44 -3.52 8.08 15.89
N ARG A 45 -4.11 9.23 15.54
CA ARG A 45 -3.61 10.57 15.92
C ARG A 45 -3.58 10.76 17.41
N ARG A 46 -4.66 10.40 18.13
CA ARG A 46 -4.74 10.53 19.60
C ARG A 46 -3.70 9.69 20.34
N ARG A 47 -3.34 8.52 19.81
CA ARG A 47 -2.28 7.66 20.36
C ARG A 47 -0.86 8.23 20.16
N LYS A 48 -0.68 9.21 19.28
CA LYS A 48 0.59 9.95 19.18
C LYS A 48 0.61 11.02 20.29
N GLY A 49 1.73 11.16 21.00
CA GLY A 49 1.91 12.23 22.01
C GLY A 49 1.70 13.64 21.43
N LEU A 50 1.64 14.67 22.28
CA LEU A 50 1.23 16.03 21.91
C LEU A 50 1.86 16.56 20.60
N LYS A 51 3.18 16.39 20.45
CA LYS A 51 3.94 16.79 19.24
C LYS A 51 3.54 16.03 17.97
N GLY A 52 3.10 14.78 18.10
CA GLY A 52 2.67 13.94 16.97
C GLY A 52 1.25 14.21 16.49
N ARG A 53 0.40 14.85 17.32
CA ARG A 53 -0.98 15.26 16.96
C ARG A 53 -1.04 16.49 16.07
N LEU A 54 0.01 17.32 16.09
CA LEU A 54 0.13 18.55 15.28
C LEU A 54 0.59 18.29 13.84
N LYS A 55 0.94 17.05 13.48
CA LYS A 55 1.39 16.73 12.12
C LYS A 55 0.22 16.85 11.12
N PRO A 56 0.47 17.32 9.89
CA PRO A 56 -0.55 17.42 8.86
C PRO A 56 -1.28 16.10 8.59
N ALA A 57 -2.53 16.18 8.15
CA ALA A 57 -3.33 15.00 7.85
C ALA A 57 -2.68 14.05 6.83
N ALA A 58 -1.97 14.62 5.87
CA ALA A 58 -1.19 13.90 4.86
C ALA A 58 -0.05 13.05 5.43
N THR A 59 0.45 13.33 6.65
CA THR A 59 1.44 12.47 7.32
C THR A 59 0.82 11.17 7.84
N PHE A 60 -0.51 11.13 7.93
CA PHE A 60 -1.25 9.93 8.28
C PHE A 60 -1.78 9.18 7.05
N ASP A 61 -1.58 9.74 5.85
CA ASP A 61 -1.79 9.03 4.59
C ASP A 61 -0.56 8.14 4.33
N GLU A 62 -0.60 6.95 4.91
CA GLU A 62 0.45 5.94 4.77
C GLU A 62 0.69 5.56 3.30
N ASN A 63 -0.33 5.61 2.45
CA ASN A 63 -0.18 5.30 1.03
C ASN A 63 0.63 6.38 0.32
N ARG A 64 0.37 7.67 0.61
CA ARG A 64 1.16 8.78 0.05
C ARG A 64 2.60 8.76 0.53
N ALA A 65 2.82 8.48 1.81
CA ALA A 65 4.16 8.32 2.35
C ALA A 65 4.90 7.16 1.68
N GLU A 66 4.26 6.00 1.52
CA GLU A 66 4.84 4.83 0.86
C GLU A 66 5.18 5.12 -0.61
N ALA A 67 4.26 5.71 -1.38
CA ALA A 67 4.50 6.07 -2.78
C ALA A 67 5.73 6.98 -2.93
N ARG A 68 5.87 7.99 -2.07
CA ARG A 68 7.04 8.90 -2.07
C ARG A 68 8.33 8.14 -1.77
N THR A 69 8.34 7.34 -0.70
CA THR A 69 9.53 6.59 -0.28
C THR A 69 9.96 5.57 -1.32
N LEU A 70 9.03 4.80 -1.89
CA LEU A 70 9.33 3.83 -2.93
C LEU A 70 9.90 4.51 -4.19
N THR A 71 9.31 5.63 -4.59
CA THR A 71 9.80 6.41 -5.75
C THR A 71 11.21 6.94 -5.50
N GLU A 72 11.47 7.50 -4.32
CA GLU A 72 12.79 8.04 -3.95
C GLU A 72 13.87 6.93 -3.88
N LEU A 73 13.55 5.78 -3.27
CA LEU A 73 14.48 4.65 -3.16
C LEU A 73 14.82 4.06 -4.53
N HIS A 74 13.81 3.81 -5.36
CA HIS A 74 14.03 3.30 -6.72
C HIS A 74 14.75 4.30 -7.61
N GLY A 75 14.50 5.61 -7.44
CA GLY A 75 15.23 6.65 -8.16
C GLY A 75 16.72 6.75 -7.78
N ARG A 76 17.08 6.35 -6.55
CA ARG A 76 18.48 6.38 -6.06
C ARG A 76 19.26 5.10 -6.34
N ILE A 77 18.63 3.94 -6.16
CA ILE A 77 19.31 2.63 -6.20
C ILE A 77 19.10 1.94 -7.56
N GLY A 78 17.99 2.23 -8.23
CA GLY A 78 17.66 1.64 -9.52
C GLY A 78 17.18 0.19 -9.42
N ASP A 79 17.37 -0.55 -10.51
CA ASP A 79 16.61 -1.78 -10.77
C ASP A 79 16.98 -2.98 -9.90
N SER A 80 18.19 -3.00 -9.37
CA SER A 80 18.64 -4.01 -8.41
C SER A 80 17.78 -4.06 -7.14
N LEU A 81 17.12 -2.94 -6.79
CA LEU A 81 16.26 -2.86 -5.63
C LEU A 81 14.93 -3.59 -5.81
N ALA A 82 14.46 -3.78 -7.06
CA ALA A 82 13.13 -4.31 -7.36
C ALA A 82 12.91 -5.75 -6.90
N ALA A 83 14.00 -6.51 -6.69
CA ALA A 83 13.94 -7.86 -6.13
C ALA A 83 13.58 -7.87 -4.63
N PHE A 84 13.81 -6.75 -3.91
CA PHE A 84 13.67 -6.69 -2.45
C PHE A 84 12.62 -5.67 -1.99
N VAL A 85 12.41 -4.61 -2.76
CA VAL A 85 11.47 -3.53 -2.45
C VAL A 85 10.58 -3.29 -3.67
N PRO A 86 9.25 -3.36 -3.53
CA PRO A 86 8.36 -3.25 -4.68
C PRO A 86 8.44 -1.86 -5.29
N ARG A 87 8.21 -1.77 -6.60
CA ARG A 87 8.05 -0.48 -7.28
C ARG A 87 6.69 0.10 -7.01
N PHE A 88 6.63 1.42 -6.84
CA PHE A 88 5.38 2.16 -6.99
C PHE A 88 5.02 2.23 -8.48
N LEU A 89 3.79 1.81 -8.81
CA LEU A 89 3.30 1.73 -10.19
C LEU A 89 2.13 2.68 -10.47
N GLY A 90 1.58 3.32 -9.43
CA GLY A 90 0.53 4.31 -9.59
C GLY A 90 -0.54 4.29 -8.51
N TRP A 91 -1.60 5.04 -8.78
CA TRP A 91 -2.77 5.16 -7.93
C TRP A 91 -3.97 4.52 -8.61
N VAL A 92 -4.89 3.98 -7.81
CA VAL A 92 -6.17 3.48 -8.30
C VAL A 92 -7.29 3.86 -7.33
N ALA A 93 -8.52 3.96 -7.84
CA ALA A 93 -9.71 4.28 -7.06
C ALA A 93 -10.77 3.16 -7.21
N PRO A 94 -10.53 1.98 -6.60
CA PRO A 94 -11.52 0.91 -6.52
C PRO A 94 -12.74 1.34 -5.69
N ASP A 95 -13.76 0.49 -5.69
CA ASP A 95 -15.00 0.67 -4.92
C ASP A 95 -14.80 0.83 -3.40
N LEU A 96 -13.68 0.37 -2.85
CA LEU A 96 -13.31 0.51 -1.44
C LEU A 96 -12.48 1.78 -1.12
N GLY A 97 -12.32 2.69 -2.09
CA GLY A 97 -11.58 3.94 -1.92
C GLY A 97 -10.17 3.91 -2.52
N ARG A 98 -9.42 5.02 -2.41
CA ARG A 98 -8.13 5.17 -3.10
C ARG A 98 -7.07 4.22 -2.55
N GLY A 99 -6.43 3.47 -3.45
CA GLY A 99 -5.32 2.57 -3.18
C GLY A 99 -4.04 2.96 -3.91
N VAL A 100 -2.93 2.41 -3.43
CA VAL A 100 -1.64 2.45 -4.13
C VAL A 100 -1.39 1.12 -4.82
N VAL A 101 -0.90 1.18 -6.05
CA VAL A 101 -0.51 0.01 -6.83
C VAL A 101 1.00 -0.15 -6.76
N VAL A 102 1.45 -1.33 -6.36
CA VAL A 102 2.87 -1.67 -6.28
C VAL A 102 3.15 -3.05 -6.86
N GLY A 103 4.39 -3.30 -7.28
CA GLY A 103 4.81 -4.64 -7.69
C GLY A 103 4.56 -5.69 -6.60
N LEU A 104 4.12 -6.87 -6.99
CA LEU A 104 3.92 -7.99 -6.08
C LEU A 104 5.24 -8.74 -5.91
N LEU A 105 5.76 -8.80 -4.68
CA LEU A 105 6.92 -9.61 -4.36
C LEU A 105 6.48 -11.03 -4.02
N ARG A 106 7.24 -12.00 -4.50
CA ARG A 106 7.09 -13.42 -4.15
C ARG A 106 8.27 -13.84 -3.30
N ASP A 107 8.04 -14.67 -2.31
CA ASP A 107 9.13 -15.31 -1.59
C ASP A 107 9.81 -16.38 -2.47
N ALA A 108 10.89 -16.99 -1.95
CA ALA A 108 11.65 -18.01 -2.66
C ALA A 108 10.84 -19.28 -2.99
N ALA A 109 9.69 -19.50 -2.32
CA ALA A 109 8.76 -20.58 -2.61
C ALA A 109 7.64 -20.16 -3.59
N GLY A 110 7.66 -18.92 -4.09
CA GLY A 110 6.67 -18.37 -5.02
C GLY A 110 5.40 -17.84 -4.35
N ALA A 111 5.30 -17.91 -3.01
CA ALA A 111 4.16 -17.43 -2.25
C ALA A 111 4.18 -15.90 -2.11
N LEU A 112 2.99 -15.32 -1.93
CA LEU A 112 2.83 -13.86 -1.92
C LEU A 112 3.42 -13.27 -0.64
N ALA A 113 4.44 -12.41 -0.78
CA ALA A 113 5.06 -11.73 0.35
C ALA A 113 4.43 -10.33 0.50
N PRO A 114 3.83 -9.99 1.65
CA PRO A 114 3.43 -8.62 1.91
C PRO A 114 4.69 -7.75 1.99
N ALA A 115 4.85 -6.83 1.04
CA ALA A 115 5.97 -5.90 1.07
C ALA A 115 5.88 -5.02 2.33
N GLY A 116 6.83 -5.23 3.24
CA GLY A 116 7.05 -4.43 4.45
C GLY A 116 6.65 -5.14 5.75
N ARG A 117 7.56 -5.95 6.28
CA ARG A 117 7.64 -6.23 7.72
C ARG A 117 8.98 -5.68 8.21
N GLN A 118 8.93 -4.55 8.92
CA GLN A 118 9.93 -4.15 9.91
C GLN A 118 9.17 -3.91 11.21
#